data_AF-A0A2A4IP28-F1
#
_entry.id   AF-A0A2A4IP28-F1
#
_cell.length_a   1.000
_cell.length_b   1.000
_cell.length_c   1.000
_cell.angle_alpha   90.00
_cell.angle_beta   90.00
_cell.angle_gamma   90.00
#
_symmetry.space_group_name_H-M   'P 1'
#
loop_
_entity.id
_entity.type
_entity.pdbx_description
1 polymer ?
#
loop_
_entity_poly.entity_id
_entity_poly.type
_entity_poly.pdbx_seq_one_letter_code
_entity_poly.pdbx_strand_id
1 'polypeptide(L)'
;MKKIIIIALLFVLSSLYAEDNFYINDNSLKVLHNAGVEINKEQRKNIDLIVKKYMPYVKQLLLEIKDIESKLNNEYKKTDVNLNTIKELIFEKKTKEADFDYIIMSCDLDILELFSNSDIKRIKYYIIFKK
;
A
#
# COMPACT_ATOMS: atom_id res chain seq x y z
N MET A 1 -15.36 -3.35 -23.31
CA MET A 1 -15.27 -2.97 -21.88
C MET A 1 -14.19 -3.82 -21.22
N LYS A 2 -12.98 -3.28 -21.03
CA LYS A 2 -11.85 -4.01 -20.44
C LYS A 2 -11.90 -3.84 -18.91
N LYS A 3 -12.01 -4.96 -18.19
CA LYS A 3 -11.99 -5.02 -16.73
C LYS A 3 -10.63 -4.54 -16.23
N ILE A 4 -10.61 -3.47 -15.44
CA ILE A 4 -9.42 -3.02 -14.70
C ILE A 4 -9.27 -3.99 -13.52
N ILE A 5 -8.28 -4.87 -13.61
CA ILE A 5 -7.91 -5.79 -12.53
C ILE A 5 -6.94 -5.03 -11.63
N ILE A 6 -7.41 -4.71 -10.42
CA ILE A 6 -6.65 -4.01 -9.38
C ILE A 6 -5.56 -4.98 -8.87
N ILE A 7 -4.31 -4.54 -8.97
CA ILE A 7 -3.10 -5.30 -8.64
C ILE A 7 -2.91 -5.22 -7.12
N ALA A 8 -3.26 -6.29 -6.41
CA ALA A 8 -2.98 -6.40 -4.99
C ALA A 8 -1.55 -6.93 -4.77
N LEU A 9 -0.56 -6.03 -4.80
CA LEU A 9 0.73 -6.19 -4.12
C LEU A 9 0.57 -6.10 -2.56
N LEU A 10 -0.66 -5.85 -2.10
CA LEU A 10 -1.08 -5.48 -0.74
C LEU A 10 -1.02 -6.57 0.34
N PHE A 11 -0.80 -7.85 0.01
CA PHE A 11 -0.83 -8.90 1.06
C PHE A 11 0.43 -9.01 1.92
N VAL A 12 1.52 -8.32 1.55
CA VAL A 12 2.71 -8.16 2.43
C VAL A 12 2.64 -6.83 3.20
N LEU A 13 1.74 -5.92 2.80
CA LEU A 13 1.56 -4.62 3.45
C LEU A 13 0.62 -4.69 4.65
N SER A 14 -0.23 -5.72 4.74
CA SER A 14 -1.07 -5.94 5.92
C SER A 14 -0.28 -6.26 7.19
N SER A 15 0.94 -6.80 7.08
CA SER A 15 1.89 -6.90 8.20
C SER A 15 2.74 -5.63 8.41
N LEU A 16 2.74 -4.68 7.47
CA LEU A 16 3.44 -3.39 7.57
C LEU A 16 2.63 -2.32 8.32
N TYR A 17 1.35 -2.56 8.63
CA TYR A 17 0.57 -1.72 9.56
C TYR A 17 1.12 -1.74 11.01
N ALA A 18 2.08 -2.63 11.31
CA ALA A 18 2.56 -2.87 12.67
C ALA A 18 3.85 -2.11 13.05
N GLU A 19 4.55 -1.45 12.13
CA GLU A 19 5.80 -0.75 12.47
C GLU A 19 5.82 0.67 11.92
N ASP A 20 6.17 1.63 12.78
CA ASP A 20 6.43 3.06 12.47
C ASP A 20 7.55 3.28 11.42
N ASN A 21 8.07 2.18 10.86
CA ASN A 21 9.22 2.03 9.98
C ASN A 21 8.83 1.33 8.69
N PHE A 22 7.92 1.91 7.89
CA PHE A 22 7.75 1.49 6.50
C PHE A 22 9.11 1.64 5.80
N TYR A 23 9.74 0.55 5.38
CA TYR A 23 10.94 0.59 4.55
C TYR A 23 10.76 -0.47 3.47
N ILE A 24 11.13 -0.15 2.23
CA ILE A 24 11.36 -1.21 1.24
C ILE A 24 12.56 -2.00 1.74
N ASN A 25 12.26 -3.18 2.27
CA ASN A 25 13.27 -4.16 2.59
C ASN A 25 13.41 -5.11 1.38
N ASP A 26 14.41 -5.98 1.41
CA ASP A 26 14.62 -6.95 0.33
C ASP A 26 13.41 -7.91 0.15
N ASN A 27 12.51 -8.02 1.14
CA ASN A 27 11.27 -8.79 1.00
C ASN A 27 10.25 -8.09 0.08
N SER A 28 10.22 -6.76 0.02
CA SER A 28 9.37 -5.99 -0.91
C SER A 28 9.80 -6.19 -2.37
N LEU A 29 11.11 -6.33 -2.62
CA LEU A 29 11.67 -6.60 -3.95
C LEU A 29 11.64 -8.10 -4.32
N LYS A 30 11.36 -8.98 -3.36
CA LYS A 30 11.29 -10.43 -3.55
C LYS A 30 10.22 -10.82 -4.58
N VAL A 31 9.14 -10.06 -4.71
CA VAL A 31 8.11 -10.28 -5.75
C VAL A 31 8.69 -10.13 -7.15
N LEU A 32 9.55 -9.14 -7.37
CA LEU A 32 10.21 -8.91 -8.66
C LEU A 32 11.22 -10.03 -8.94
N HIS A 33 12.04 -10.40 -7.95
CA HIS A 33 12.99 -11.49 -8.08
C HIS A 33 12.30 -12.84 -8.37
N ASN A 34 11.23 -13.16 -7.63
CA ASN A 34 10.48 -14.40 -7.82
C ASN A 34 9.72 -14.43 -9.16
N ALA A 35 9.41 -13.27 -9.73
CA ALA A 35 8.88 -13.14 -11.09
C ALA A 35 9.96 -13.38 -12.17
N GLY A 36 11.20 -13.64 -11.80
CA GLY A 36 12.32 -13.80 -12.73
C GLY A 36 12.75 -12.48 -13.36
N VAL A 37 12.57 -11.37 -12.63
CA VAL A 37 13.05 -10.04 -13.03
C VAL A 37 14.27 -9.70 -12.19
N GLU A 38 15.40 -9.53 -12.88
CA GLU A 38 16.62 -9.05 -12.26
C GLU A 38 16.59 -7.53 -12.11
N ILE A 39 16.97 -7.03 -10.94
CA ILE A 39 17.02 -5.60 -10.64
C ILE A 39 18.49 -5.19 -10.59
N ASN A 40 18.90 -4.33 -11.52
CA ASN A 40 20.25 -3.79 -11.49
C ASN A 40 20.39 -2.66 -10.45
N LYS A 41 21.63 -2.21 -10.21
CA LYS A 41 21.92 -1.19 -9.19
C LYS A 41 21.23 0.16 -9.47
N GLU A 42 21.10 0.54 -10.73
CA GLU A 42 20.44 1.77 -11.14
C GLU A 42 18.93 1.71 -10.91
N GLN A 43 18.29 0.62 -11.33
CA GLN A 43 16.87 0.37 -11.07
C GLN A 43 16.58 0.35 -9.58
N ARG A 44 17.41 -0.30 -8.75
CA ARG A 44 17.26 -0.28 -7.29
C ARG A 44 17.29 1.15 -6.73
N LYS A 45 18.25 1.97 -7.17
CA LYS A 45 18.34 3.37 -6.75
C LYS A 45 17.10 4.18 -7.17
N ASN A 46 16.57 3.94 -8.37
CA ASN A 46 15.38 4.62 -8.87
C ASN A 46 14.12 4.19 -8.09
N ILE A 47 13.98 2.90 -7.76
CA ILE A 47 12.92 2.40 -6.89
C ILE A 47 12.96 3.11 -5.53
N ASP A 48 14.14 3.22 -4.92
CA ASP A 48 14.30 3.90 -3.63
C ASP A 48 13.88 5.38 -3.70
N LEU A 49 14.19 6.07 -4.81
CA LEU A 49 13.79 7.47 -5.03
C LEU A 49 12.28 7.62 -5.19
N ILE A 50 11.65 6.75 -5.98
CA ILE A 50 10.19 6.74 -6.16
C ILE A 50 9.53 6.55 -4.80
N VAL A 51 9.99 5.60 -4.00
CA VAL A 51 9.34 5.30 -2.72
C VAL A 51 9.56 6.40 -1.71
N LYS A 52 10.74 7.02 -1.69
CA LYS A 52 10.96 8.23 -0.89
C LYS A 52 10.01 9.38 -1.25
N LYS A 53 9.60 9.50 -2.52
CA LYS A 53 8.60 10.51 -2.96
C LYS A 53 7.21 10.23 -2.38
N TYR A 54 6.76 8.98 -2.34
CA TYR A 54 5.42 8.63 -1.83
C TYR A 54 5.34 8.51 -0.30
N MET A 55 6.47 8.21 0.34
CA MET A 55 6.57 7.92 1.76
C MET A 55 5.94 8.97 2.71
N PRO A 56 6.13 10.29 2.52
CA PRO A 56 5.52 11.29 3.41
C PRO A 56 3.99 11.21 3.43
N TYR A 57 3.36 10.98 2.27
CA TYR A 57 1.91 10.86 2.14
C TYR A 57 1.39 9.59 2.80
N VAL A 58 2.10 8.47 2.60
CA VAL A 58 1.79 7.20 3.25
C VAL A 58 1.82 7.34 4.78
N LYS A 59 2.89 7.96 5.31
CA LYS A 59 3.02 8.20 6.76
C LYS A 59 1.90 9.08 7.30
N GLN A 60 1.55 10.14 6.58
CA GLN A 60 0.45 11.02 6.98
C GLN A 60 -0.88 10.26 7.03
N LEU A 61 -1.22 9.49 5.99
CA LEU A 61 -2.47 8.72 5.98
C LEU A 61 -2.54 7.68 7.09
N LEU A 62 -1.42 7.00 7.40
CA LEU A 62 -1.38 6.05 8.51
C LEU A 62 -1.62 6.73 9.87
N LEU A 63 -1.07 7.93 10.08
CA LEU A 63 -1.33 8.72 11.28
C LEU A 63 -2.81 9.12 11.37
N GLU A 64 -3.41 9.57 10.26
CA GLU A 64 -4.82 9.93 10.20
C GLU A 64 -5.73 8.72 10.49
N ILE A 65 -5.43 7.55 9.91
CA ILE A 65 -6.16 6.30 10.19
C ILE A 65 -6.06 5.94 11.69
N LYS A 66 -4.86 6.00 12.27
CA LYS A 66 -4.63 5.69 13.69
C LYS A 66 -5.36 6.65 14.62
N ASP A 67 -5.45 7.93 14.26
CA ASP A 67 -6.24 8.92 15.00
C ASP A 67 -7.74 8.59 14.95
N ILE A 68 -8.26 8.22 13.77
CA ILE A 68 -9.66 7.79 13.62
C ILE A 68 -9.94 6.52 14.45
N GLU A 69 -9.04 5.55 14.45
CA GLU A 69 -9.15 4.35 15.29
C GLU A 69 -9.16 4.67 16.78
N SER A 70 -8.31 5.60 17.21
CA SER A 70 -8.31 6.09 18.59
C SER A 70 -9.65 6.73 18.96
N LYS A 71 -10.19 7.60 18.09
CA LYS A 71 -11.51 8.23 18.26
C LYS A 71 -12.63 7.20 18.35
N LEU A 72 -12.64 6.19 17.47
CA LEU A 72 -13.58 5.07 17.50
C LEU A 72 -13.50 4.32 18.84
N ASN A 73 -12.30 3.95 19.26
CA ASN A 73 -12.08 3.26 20.53
C ASN A 73 -12.55 4.09 21.74
N ASN A 74 -12.35 5.40 21.71
CA ASN A 74 -12.81 6.29 22.77
C ASN A 74 -14.35 6.38 22.80
N GLU A 75 -15.01 6.42 21.64
CA GLU A 75 -16.47 6.44 21.56
C GLU A 75 -17.07 5.13 22.09
N TYR A 76 -16.51 3.97 21.72
CA TYR A 76 -16.96 2.66 22.21
C TYR A 76 -16.81 2.47 23.72
N LYS A 77 -15.92 3.22 24.38
CA LYS A 77 -15.72 3.16 25.84
C LYS A 77 -16.69 4.02 26.63
N LYS A 78 -17.48 4.88 26.00
CA LYS A 78 -18.44 5.74 26.68
C LYS A 78 -19.63 4.92 27.19
N THR A 79 -20.21 5.35 28.32
CA THR A 79 -21.44 4.76 28.85
C THR A 79 -22.64 5.02 27.94
N ASP A 80 -22.71 6.22 27.34
CA ASP A 80 -23.69 6.58 26.32
C ASP A 80 -23.00 6.72 24.97
N VAL A 81 -23.10 5.68 24.15
CA VAL A 81 -22.37 5.56 22.87
C VAL A 81 -23.12 6.29 21.77
N ASN A 82 -22.45 7.22 21.08
CA ASN A 82 -23.02 7.93 19.94
C ASN A 82 -22.82 7.14 18.63
N LEU A 83 -23.87 6.44 18.21
CA LEU A 83 -23.87 5.67 16.96
C LEU A 83 -23.70 6.51 15.69
N ASN A 84 -24.09 7.79 15.69
CA ASN A 84 -23.89 8.67 14.54
C ASN A 84 -22.41 9.02 14.38
N THR A 85 -21.74 9.37 15.49
CA THR A 85 -20.29 9.61 15.51
C THR A 85 -19.51 8.36 15.07
N ILE A 86 -19.91 7.16 15.51
CA ILE A 86 -19.29 5.91 15.04
C ILE A 86 -19.43 5.75 13.53
N LYS A 87 -20.64 5.97 12.98
CA LYS A 87 -20.86 5.86 11.53
C LYS A 87 -19.98 6.84 10.74
N GLU A 88 -19.92 8.08 11.18
CA GLU A 88 -19.09 9.13 10.55
C GLU A 88 -17.61 8.72 10.55
N LEU A 89 -17.08 8.29 11.69
CA LEU A 89 -15.69 7.84 11.83
C LEU A 89 -15.39 6.59 10.98
N ILE A 90 -16.34 5.65 10.84
CA ILE A 90 -16.17 4.48 9.95
C ILE A 90 -16.07 4.93 8.49
N PHE A 91 -16.92 5.88 8.04
CA PHE A 91 -16.85 6.41 6.68
C PHE A 91 -15.56 7.18 6.42
N GLU A 92 -15.11 7.97 7.40
CA GLU A 92 -13.83 8.67 7.33
C GLU A 92 -12.67 7.67 7.21
N LYS A 93 -12.63 6.65 8.08
CA LYS A 93 -11.62 5.59 8.04
C LYS A 93 -11.57 4.89 6.69
N LYS A 94 -12.73 4.46 6.18
CA LYS A 94 -12.84 3.83 4.84
C LYS A 94 -12.26 4.71 3.75
N THR A 95 -12.51 6.02 3.81
CA THR A 95 -12.02 6.97 2.81
C THR A 95 -10.50 7.07 2.87
N LYS A 96 -9.92 7.14 4.07
CA LYS A 96 -8.46 7.18 4.27
C LYS A 96 -7.75 5.88 3.88
N GLU A 97 -8.37 4.74 4.15
CA GLU A 97 -7.87 3.44 3.68
C GLU A 97 -7.87 3.35 2.15
N ALA A 98 -8.92 3.86 1.49
CA ALA A 98 -8.96 3.92 0.03
C ALA A 98 -7.87 4.86 -0.52
N ASP A 99 -7.69 6.05 0.07
CA ASP A 99 -6.62 6.98 -0.31
C ASP A 99 -5.25 6.32 -0.18
N PHE A 100 -5.03 5.57 0.91
CA PHE A 100 -3.80 4.82 1.13
C PHE A 100 -3.57 3.79 0.01
N ASP A 101 -4.58 2.97 -0.30
CA ASP A 101 -4.49 1.97 -1.37
C ASP A 101 -4.15 2.62 -2.72
N TYR A 102 -4.79 3.74 -3.08
CA TYR A 102 -4.50 4.45 -4.33
C TYR A 102 -3.09 5.04 -4.38
N ILE A 103 -2.55 5.52 -3.25
CA ILE A 103 -1.18 6.00 -3.18
C ILE A 103 -0.18 4.85 -3.39
N ILE A 104 -0.42 3.70 -2.77
CA ILE A 104 0.42 2.52 -2.97
C ILE A 104 0.36 2.06 -4.43
N MET A 105 -0.84 1.97 -5.02
CA MET A 105 -1.00 1.63 -6.44
C MET A 105 -0.27 2.60 -7.35
N SER A 106 -0.28 3.90 -7.04
CA SER A 106 0.45 4.90 -7.82
C SER A 106 1.96 4.71 -7.73
N CYS A 107 2.48 4.42 -6.52
CA CYS A 107 3.87 4.08 -6.31
C CYS A 107 4.28 2.82 -7.10
N ASP A 108 3.45 1.78 -7.08
CA ASP A 108 3.69 0.54 -7.83
C ASP A 108 3.74 0.80 -9.35
N LEU A 109 2.87 1.68 -9.87
CA LEU A 109 2.87 2.06 -11.28
C LEU A 109 4.17 2.79 -11.66
N ASP A 110 4.59 3.78 -10.88
CA ASP A 110 5.87 4.49 -11.08
C ASP A 110 7.05 3.50 -11.05
N ILE A 111 7.03 2.49 -10.17
CA ILE A 111 8.06 1.44 -10.11
C ILE A 111 8.03 0.57 -11.37
N LEU A 112 6.84 0.17 -11.83
CA LEU A 112 6.69 -0.68 -13.02
C LEU A 112 7.19 0.01 -14.30
N GLU A 113 7.18 1.33 -14.37
CA GLU A 113 7.76 2.11 -15.48
C GLU A 113 9.28 1.92 -15.64
N LEU A 114 9.98 1.43 -14.60
CA LEU A 114 11.41 1.11 -14.65
C LEU A 114 11.72 -0.21 -15.38
N PHE A 115 10.69 -0.95 -15.80
CA PHE A 115 10.81 -2.30 -16.34
C PHE A 115 10.29 -2.39 -17.78
N SER A 116 10.83 -3.36 -18.53
CA SER A 116 10.35 -3.58 -19.89
C SER A 116 8.92 -4.15 -19.90
N ASN A 117 8.19 -3.98 -21.00
CA ASN A 117 6.89 -4.63 -21.19
C ASN A 117 6.94 -6.16 -21.00
N SER A 118 8.09 -6.79 -21.26
CA SER A 118 8.27 -8.22 -21.07
C SER A 118 8.39 -8.57 -19.59
N ASP A 119 9.09 -7.75 -18.81
CA ASP A 119 9.24 -7.91 -17.36
C ASP A 119 7.91 -7.63 -16.64
N ILE A 120 7.19 -6.58 -17.05
CA ILE A 120 5.85 -6.26 -16.52
C ILE A 120 4.89 -7.45 -16.74
N LYS A 121 4.96 -8.13 -17.89
CA LYS A 121 4.15 -9.34 -18.13
C LYS A 121 4.51 -10.48 -17.19
N ARG A 122 5.80 -10.70 -16.93
CA ARG A 122 6.27 -11.74 -15.98
C ARG A 122 5.83 -11.42 -14.56
N ILE A 123 6.00 -10.17 -14.12
CA ILE A 123 5.56 -9.69 -12.81
C ILE A 123 4.05 -9.90 -12.65
N LYS A 124 3.25 -9.48 -13.64
CA LYS A 124 1.80 -9.70 -13.63
C LYS A 124 1.42 -11.17 -13.55
N TYR A 125 2.08 -12.02 -14.36
CA TYR A 125 1.81 -13.45 -14.35
C TYR A 125 2.14 -14.09 -12.99
N TYR A 126 3.29 -13.73 -12.40
CA TYR A 126 3.68 -14.20 -11.07
C TYR A 126 2.65 -13.81 -10.00
N ILE A 127 2.22 -12.55 -9.98
CA ILE A 127 1.23 -12.06 -9.01
C ILE A 127 -0.13 -12.76 -9.15
N ILE A 128 -0.58 -13.03 -10.39
CA ILE A 128 -1.90 -13.62 -10.64
C ILE A 128 -1.92 -15.13 -10.36
N PHE A 129 -0.88 -15.86 -10.75
CA PHE A 129 -0.93 -17.33 -10.85
C PHE A 129 -0.02 -18.07 -9.85
N LYS A 130 0.90 -17.37 -9.17
CA LYS A 130 1.87 -17.98 -8.25
C LYS A 130 1.71 -17.52 -6.79
N LYS A 131 0.46 -17.30 -6.36
CA LYS A 131 0.15 -17.26 -4.92
C LYS A 131 0.50 -18.59 -4.27
#